data_AF-A0A9X6RH40-F1
#
_entry.id   AF-A0A9X6RH40-F1
#
_cell.length_a   1.000
_cell.length_b   1.000
_cell.length_c   1.000
_cell.angle_alpha   90.00
_cell.angle_beta   90.00
_cell.angle_gamma   90.00
#
_symmetry.space_group_name_H-M   'P 1'
#
loop_
_entity.id
_entity.type
_entity.pdbx_description
1 polymer ?
#
loop_
_entity_poly.entity_id
_entity_poly.type
_entity_poly.pdbx_seq_one_letter_code
_entity_poly.pdbx_strand_id
1 'polypeptide(L)' 'MSQSSSFRLAYEAREKVLFDEQAKLAHAREVGIEEGMEKGKIQLIRGMYKNGMDIEDISKFTNMDMSEVRHILEQ' A
#
# COMPACT_ATOMS: atom_id res chain seq x y z
N MET A 1 45.47 23.43 5.65
CA MET A 1 44.62 22.55 4.81
C MET A 1 43.34 22.17 5.57
N SER A 2 42.45 23.14 5.84
CA SER A 2 41.25 22.95 6.69
C SER A 2 39.96 23.37 5.96
N GLN A 3 39.79 22.87 4.72
CA GLN A 3 38.57 23.06 3.93
C GLN A 3 37.91 21.73 3.51
N SER A 4 38.55 20.57 3.77
CA SER A 4 38.02 19.28 3.30
C SER A 4 37.11 18.57 4.30
N SER A 5 37.31 18.76 5.61
CA SER A 5 36.58 17.99 6.64
C SER A 5 35.16 18.51 6.88
N SER A 6 34.97 19.82 7.03
CA SER A 6 33.63 20.41 7.25
C SER A 6 32.75 20.31 6.01
N PHE A 7 33.33 20.50 4.82
CA PHE A 7 32.61 20.36 3.55
C PHE A 7 32.16 18.92 3.32
N ARG A 8 33.01 17.93 3.63
CA ARG A 8 32.64 16.50 3.54
C ARG A 8 31.51 16.15 4.51
N LEU A 9 31.58 16.60 5.76
CA LEU A 9 30.52 16.37 6.75
C LEU A 9 29.17 16.99 6.34
N ALA A 10 29.19 18.23 5.84
CA ALA A 10 27.98 18.89 5.36
C ALA A 10 27.37 18.19 4.13
N TYR A 11 28.24 17.68 3.24
CA TYR A 11 27.82 16.92 2.07
C TYR A 11 27.21 15.57 2.46
N GLU A 12 27.86 14.81 3.34
CA GLU A 12 27.36 13.54 3.87
C GLU A 12 26.02 13.70 4.60
N ALA A 13 25.88 14.76 5.42
CA ALA A 13 24.62 15.05 6.10
C ALA A 13 23.49 15.37 5.10
N ARG A 14 23.79 16.12 4.04
CA ARG A 14 22.82 16.46 2.99
C ARG A 14 22.41 15.22 2.18
N GLU A 15 23.37 14.39 1.80
CA GLU A 15 23.07 13.13 1.11
C GLU A 15 22.20 12.23 1.98
N LYS A 16 22.51 12.11 3.28
CA LYS A 16 21.70 11.33 4.21
C LYS A 16 20.24 11.82 4.27
N VAL A 17 20.03 13.13 4.38
CA VAL A 17 18.68 13.71 4.39
C VAL A 17 17.94 13.38 3.09
N LEU A 18 18.60 13.50 1.94
CA LEU A 18 17.99 13.15 0.65
C LEU A 18 17.61 11.67 0.57
N PHE A 19 18.45 10.77 1.08
CA PHE A 19 18.14 9.34 1.14
C PHE A 19 16.96 9.07 2.07
N ASP A 20 16.94 9.67 3.27
CA ASP A 20 15.84 9.52 4.23
C ASP A 20 14.51 10.04 3.64
N GLU A 21 14.54 11.15 2.90
CA GLU A 21 13.37 11.69 2.18
C GLU A 21 12.89 10.77 1.07
N GLN A 22 13.81 10.24 0.25
CA GLN A 22 13.47 9.27 -0.80
C GLN A 22 12.86 7.99 -0.22
N ALA A 23 13.43 7.48 0.89
CA ALA A 23 12.91 6.31 1.58
C ALA A 23 11.49 6.55 2.10
N LYS A 24 11.23 7.70 2.73
CA LYS A 24 9.88 8.09 3.18
C LYS A 24 8.88 8.15 2.02
N LEU A 25 9.28 8.73 0.89
CA LEU A 25 8.42 8.82 -0.29
C LEU A 25 8.14 7.44 -0.91
N ALA A 26 9.15 6.57 -0.99
CA ALA A 26 8.99 5.20 -1.47
C ALA A 26 8.00 4.43 -0.58
N HIS A 27 8.20 4.50 0.74
CA HIS A 27 7.29 3.86 1.70
C HIS A 27 5.86 4.40 1.60
N ALA A 28 5.68 5.72 1.50
CA ALA A 28 4.35 6.32 1.35
C ALA A 28 3.65 5.87 0.06
N ARG A 29 4.39 5.68 -1.03
CA ARG A 29 3.84 5.15 -2.29
C ARG A 29 3.46 3.68 -2.15
N GLU A 30 4.29 2.86 -1.54
CA GLU A 30 4.03 1.44 -1.31
C GLU A 30 2.76 1.24 -0.48
N VAL A 31 2.67 1.90 0.68
CA VAL A 31 1.47 1.88 1.53
C VAL A 31 0.23 2.39 0.78
N GLY A 32 0.37 3.46 -0.01
CA GLY A 32 -0.73 3.99 -0.80
C GLY A 32 -1.25 3.01 -1.86
N ILE A 33 -0.35 2.24 -2.50
CA ILE A 33 -0.70 1.19 -3.46
C ILE A 33 -1.41 0.05 -2.75
N GLU A 34 -0.87 -0.43 -1.62
CA GLU A 34 -1.48 -1.50 -0.81
C GLU A 34 -2.89 -1.12 -0.35
N GLU A 35 -3.07 0.07 0.24
CA GLU A 35 -4.38 0.55 0.64
C GLU A 35 -5.35 0.68 -0.54
N GLY A 36 -4.87 1.14 -1.69
CA GLY A 36 -5.66 1.27 -2.91
C GLY A 36 -6.13 -0.08 -3.43
N MET A 37 -5.25 -1.09 -3.41
CA MET A 37 -5.58 -2.46 -3.79
C MET A 37 -6.63 -3.07 -2.85
N GLU A 38 -6.47 -2.92 -1.53
CA GLU A 38 -7.44 -3.44 -0.56
C GLU A 38 -8.81 -2.76 -0.70
N LYS A 39 -8.86 -1.44 -0.84
CA LYS A 39 -10.11 -0.71 -1.11
C LYS A 39 -10.76 -1.17 -2.41
N GLY A 40 -9.97 -1.41 -3.45
CA GLY A 40 -10.44 -1.94 -4.74
C GLY A 40 -11.08 -3.32 -4.62
N LYS A 41 -10.44 -4.25 -3.89
CA LYS A 41 -11.00 -5.58 -3.62
C LYS A 41 -12.34 -5.51 -2.88
N ILE A 42 -12.43 -4.68 -1.84
CA ILE A 42 -13.67 -4.50 -1.07
C ILE A 42 -14.79 -3.97 -1.96
N GLN A 43 -14.51 -2.96 -2.79
CA GLN A 43 -15.48 -2.40 -3.72
C GLN A 43 -15.94 -3.44 -4.75
N LEU A 44 -15.03 -4.25 -5.28
CA LEU A 44 -15.33 -5.32 -6.22
C LEU A 44 -16.28 -6.35 -5.62
N ILE A 45 -15.98 -6.87 -4.42
CA ILE A 45 -16.79 -7.86 -3.71
C ILE A 45 -18.20 -7.31 -3.43
N ARG A 46 -18.28 -6.09 -2.88
CA ARG A 46 -19.57 -5.43 -2.62
C ARG A 46 -20.36 -5.19 -3.91
N GLY A 47 -19.68 -4.86 -5.01
CA GLY A 47 -20.30 -4.69 -6.33
C GLY A 47 -20.85 -5.99 -6.89
N MET A 48 -20.08 -7.09 -6.83
CA MET A 48 -20.51 -8.42 -7.25
C MET A 48 -21.75 -8.88 -6.46
N TYR A 49 -21.71 -8.74 -5.13
CA TYR A 49 -22.83 -9.11 -4.27
C TYR A 49 -24.09 -8.28 -4.55
N LYS A 50 -23.95 -6.96 -4.72
CA LYS A 50 -25.06 -6.07 -5.10
C LYS A 50 -25.70 -6.42 -6.45
N ASN A 51 -24.93 -7.01 -7.37
CA ASN A 51 -25.41 -7.48 -8.66
C ASN A 51 -26.02 -8.89 -8.59
N GLY A 52 -26.21 -9.45 -7.40
CA GLY A 52 -26.90 -10.73 -7.18
C GLY A 52 -26.00 -11.96 -7.28
N MET A 53 -24.67 -11.80 -7.32
CA MET A 53 -23.74 -12.92 -7.21
C MET A 53 -23.72 -13.45 -5.78
N ASP A 54 -23.73 -14.77 -5.62
CA ASP A 54 -23.66 -15.38 -4.30
C ASP A 54 -22.24 -15.36 -3.72
N ILE A 55 -22.12 -15.62 -2.42
CA ILE A 55 -20.84 -15.58 -1.70
C ILE A 55 -19.89 -16.69 -2.19
N GLU A 56 -20.42 -17.82 -2.66
CA GLU A 56 -19.63 -18.97 -3.09
C GLU A 56 -18.93 -18.67 -4.43
N ASP A 57 -19.65 -18.09 -5.38
CA ASP A 57 -19.15 -17.65 -6.67
C ASP A 57 -18.17 -16.49 -6.50
N ILE A 58 -18.48 -15.50 -5.64
CA ILE A 58 -17.53 -14.41 -5.33
C ILE A 58 -16.22 -15.00 -4.80
N SER A 59 -16.30 -15.92 -3.83
CA SER A 59 -15.15 -16.61 -3.25
C SER A 59 -14.30 -17.31 -4.32
N LYS A 60 -14.93 -18.01 -5.28
CA LYS A 60 -14.26 -18.66 -6.42
C LYS A 60 -13.60 -17.64 -7.36
N PHE A 61 -14.28 -16.54 -7.68
CA PHE A 61 -13.77 -15.53 -8.61
C PHE A 61 -12.66 -14.67 -8.03
N THR A 62 -12.70 -14.38 -6.73
CA THR A 62 -11.67 -13.58 -6.05
C THR A 62 -10.57 -14.44 -5.43
N ASN A 63 -10.70 -15.77 -5.46
CA ASN A 63 -9.81 -16.73 -4.79
C ASN A 63 -9.62 -16.38 -3.30
N MET A 64 -10.72 -16.10 -2.62
CA MET A 64 -10.77 -15.74 -1.20
C MET A 64 -11.68 -16.70 -0.45
N ASP A 65 -11.48 -16.86 0.85
CA ASP A 65 -12.37 -17.69 1.64
C ASP A 65 -13.76 -17.05 1.79
N MET A 66 -14.80 -17.88 1.82
CA MET A 66 -16.17 -17.40 2.04
C MET A 66 -16.31 -16.59 3.33
N SER A 67 -15.52 -16.90 4.37
CA SER A 67 -15.46 -16.17 5.62
C SER A 67 -14.92 -14.75 5.44
N GLU A 68 -13.88 -14.57 4.61
CA GLU A 68 -13.32 -13.25 4.30
C GLU A 68 -14.30 -12.41 3.48
N VAL A 69 -14.91 -13.03 2.46
CA VAL A 69 -15.95 -12.38 1.65
C VAL A 69 -17.11 -11.92 2.54
N ARG A 70 -17.57 -12.77 3.47
CA ARG A 70 -18.61 -12.43 4.43
C ARG A 70 -18.20 -11.27 5.33
N HIS A 71 -16.98 -11.30 5.87
CA HIS A 71 -16.47 -10.22 6.71
C HIS A 71 -16.47 -8.88 5.98
N ILE A 72 -16.06 -8.86 4.70
CA ILE A 72 -16.06 -7.65 3.84
C ILE A 72 -17.47 -7.11 3.57
N LEU A 73 -18.46 -8.00 3.50
CA LEU A 73 -19.87 -7.63 3.30
C LEU A 73 -20.57 -7.17 4.59
N GLU A 74 -20.06 -7.59 5.77
CA GLU A 74 -20.58 -7.21 7.09
C GLU A 74 -19.99 -5.90 7.64
N GLN A 75 -18.84 -5.46 7.11
CA GLN A 75 -18.28 -4.12 7.33
C GLN A 75 -19.05 -3.04 6.55
#